data_AF-A0AA40EL07-F1
#
_entry.id   AF-A0AA40EL07-F1
#
_cell.length_a   1.000
_cell.length_b   1.000
_cell.length_c   1.000
_cell.angle_alpha   90.00
_cell.angle_beta   90.00
_cell.angle_gamma   90.00
#
_symmetry.space_group_name_H-M   'P 1'
#
loop_
_entity.id
_entity.type
_entity.pdbx_description
1 polymer ?
#
loop_
_entity_poly.entity_id
_entity_poly.type
_entity_poly.pdbx_seq_one_letter_code
_entity_poly.pdbx_strand_id
1 'polypeptide(L)'
;MESLLSLAFDNLSSYDGAKIKKGLKQVEGLLAQICLSGPNSSTSPKKHQPAASPTKSPESSSSPPRKGLPDLGSDPAFREFFKLQEGFEWNVAHRLLSTLDWLVARGGDGQYDLLIVNTLDLIQGILLLHPPSKILFSRSVHMNLILDLIEPVNCPAIQCATIITLVVALLDTPQNMRVFEQLDGLLTVTSLFKSGETSREVKFRLTEFLYFYLTPETPSIPRADPRGAPALLERSPSKLAKVFGGGGGGGKNGGEGAGCTLSVESKKGYVDRYLPGVVDELLKDLDTYKPFGGILS
;
A
#
# COMPACT_ATOMS: atom_id res chain seq x y z
N MET A 1 0.89 -7.86 22.01
CA MET A 1 1.62 -7.61 20.74
C MET A 1 2.80 -6.64 20.88
N GLU A 2 2.70 -5.65 21.77
CA GLU A 2 3.73 -4.62 22.03
C GLU A 2 5.14 -5.16 22.30
N SER A 3 5.29 -6.22 23.10
CA SER A 3 6.61 -6.82 23.39
C SER A 3 7.32 -7.37 22.14
N LEU A 4 6.55 -7.92 21.19
CA LEU A 4 7.08 -8.41 19.91
C LEU A 4 7.55 -7.24 19.03
N LEU A 5 6.77 -6.17 18.98
CA LEU A 5 7.14 -4.94 18.27
C LEU A 5 8.36 -4.27 18.91
N SER A 6 8.43 -4.22 20.24
CA SER A 6 9.58 -3.65 20.96
C SER A 6 10.87 -4.37 20.58
N LEU A 7 10.87 -5.71 20.64
CA LEU A 7 12.03 -6.50 20.29
C LEU A 7 12.41 -6.33 18.81
N ALA A 8 11.42 -6.23 17.92
CA ALA A 8 11.67 -5.97 16.50
C ALA A 8 12.30 -4.58 16.30
N PHE A 9 11.80 -3.56 16.99
CA PHE A 9 12.26 -2.18 16.86
C PHE A 9 13.65 -1.98 17.45
N ASP A 10 13.99 -2.67 18.53
CA ASP A 10 15.36 -2.68 19.09
C ASP A 10 16.36 -3.23 18.07
N ASN A 11 15.97 -4.29 17.34
CA ASN A 11 16.78 -4.87 16.28
C ASN A 11 16.88 -3.98 15.03
N LEU A 12 15.80 -3.30 14.65
CA LEU A 12 15.80 -2.35 13.51
C LEU A 12 16.65 -1.10 13.83
N SER A 13 16.62 -0.64 15.08
CA SER A 13 17.34 0.57 15.52
C SER A 13 18.79 0.31 15.89
N SER A 14 19.29 -0.91 15.74
CA SER A 14 20.64 -1.27 16.18
C SER A 14 21.76 -0.90 15.19
N TYR A 15 21.40 -0.45 13.98
CA TYR A 15 22.34 -0.05 12.93
C TYR A 15 23.40 -1.13 12.58
N ASP A 16 22.99 -2.39 12.68
CA ASP A 16 23.78 -3.59 12.39
C ASP A 16 22.97 -4.42 11.40
N GLY A 17 23.55 -4.76 10.25
CA GLY A 17 22.83 -5.45 9.17
C GLY A 17 22.25 -6.80 9.58
N ALA A 18 22.92 -7.56 10.46
CA ALA A 18 22.44 -8.86 10.93
C ALA A 18 21.25 -8.70 11.89
N LYS A 19 21.32 -7.69 12.78
CA LYS A 19 20.20 -7.36 13.67
C LYS A 19 19.04 -6.76 12.90
N ILE A 20 19.26 -5.86 11.94
CA ILE A 20 18.21 -5.32 11.07
C ILE A 20 17.50 -6.47 10.34
N LYS A 21 18.26 -7.39 9.74
CA LYS A 21 17.70 -8.61 9.12
C LYS A 21 16.82 -9.39 10.08
N LYS A 22 17.22 -9.53 11.34
CA LYS A 22 16.42 -10.19 12.38
C LYS A 22 15.15 -9.39 12.71
N GLY A 23 15.25 -8.07 12.84
CA GLY A 23 14.12 -7.17 13.07
C GLY A 23 13.09 -7.25 11.95
N LEU A 24 13.53 -7.18 10.69
CA LEU A 24 12.66 -7.33 9.52
C LEU A 24 11.93 -8.68 9.52
N LYS A 25 12.63 -9.78 9.81
CA LYS A 25 12.00 -11.12 9.94
C LYS A 25 10.98 -11.20 11.08
N GLN A 26 11.20 -10.48 12.18
CA GLN A 26 10.24 -10.43 13.28
C GLN A 26 8.98 -9.67 12.88
N VAL A 27 9.11 -8.55 12.17
CA VAL A 27 7.98 -7.82 11.60
C VAL A 27 7.23 -8.70 10.59
N GLU A 28 7.95 -9.31 9.64
CA GLU A 28 7.39 -10.23 8.65
C GLU A 28 6.59 -11.36 9.31
N GLY A 29 7.17 -12.02 10.32
CA GLY A 29 6.51 -13.09 11.07
C GLY A 29 5.24 -12.64 11.77
N LEU A 30 5.24 -11.43 12.34
CA LEU A 30 4.04 -10.84 12.95
C LEU A 30 2.95 -10.57 11.90
N LEU A 31 3.30 -9.96 10.76
CA LEU A 31 2.34 -9.70 9.67
C LEU A 31 1.79 -11.01 9.10
N ALA A 32 2.63 -12.03 8.93
CA ALA A 32 2.20 -13.35 8.46
C ALA A 32 1.19 -13.99 9.42
N GLN A 33 1.41 -13.91 10.74
CA GLN A 33 0.48 -14.44 11.73
C GLN A 33 -0.90 -13.75 11.69
N ILE A 34 -0.91 -12.45 11.42
CA ILE A 34 -2.16 -11.68 11.26
C ILE A 34 -2.91 -12.12 10.00
N CYS A 35 -2.19 -12.27 8.87
CA CYS A 35 -2.78 -12.57 7.56
C CYS A 35 -3.17 -14.05 7.35
N LEU A 36 -2.58 -14.98 8.11
CA LEU A 36 -2.86 -16.41 7.98
C LEU A 36 -3.96 -16.85 8.97
N SER A 37 -4.79 -17.81 8.56
CA SER A 37 -5.70 -18.50 9.46
C SER A 37 -4.89 -19.26 10.52
N GLY A 38 -5.03 -18.85 11.78
CA GLY A 38 -4.50 -19.63 12.88
C GLY A 38 -5.13 -21.03 12.88
N PRO A 39 -4.43 -22.06 13.39
CA PRO A 39 -4.95 -23.42 13.47
C PRO A 39 -6.27 -23.56 14.26
N ASN A 40 -6.70 -22.52 14.98
CA ASN A 40 -7.89 -22.51 15.82
C ASN A 40 -9.15 -21.94 15.14
N SER A 41 -9.10 -21.47 13.88
CA SER A 41 -10.28 -20.92 13.20
C SER A 41 -11.18 -21.98 12.52
N SER A 42 -10.97 -23.27 12.82
CA SER A 42 -11.79 -24.38 12.32
C SER A 42 -12.87 -24.83 13.32
N THR A 43 -13.59 -23.89 13.94
CA THR A 43 -14.80 -24.22 14.71
C THR A 43 -16.05 -24.07 13.87
N SER A 44 -16.20 -24.98 12.90
CA SER A 44 -17.51 -25.31 12.32
C SER A 44 -17.85 -26.75 12.72
N PRO A 45 -18.91 -27.01 13.50
CA PRO A 45 -19.29 -28.35 13.89
C PRO A 45 -19.94 -29.04 12.67
N LYS A 46 -19.15 -29.76 11.88
CA LYS A 46 -19.70 -30.69 10.88
C LYS A 46 -20.31 -31.89 11.62
N LYS A 47 -21.64 -31.87 11.65
CA LYS A 47 -22.54 -32.92 12.10
C LYS A 47 -22.19 -34.26 11.40
N HIS A 48 -22.14 -35.32 12.21
CA HIS A 48 -21.89 -36.72 11.87
C HIS A 48 -22.40 -37.23 10.51
N GLN A 49 -21.55 -37.97 9.80
CA GLN A 49 -21.91 -39.23 9.10
C GLN A 49 -20.68 -40.17 9.08
N PRO A 50 -20.83 -41.49 9.35
CA PRO A 50 -19.72 -42.43 9.34
C PRO A 50 -19.62 -43.26 8.04
N ALA A 51 -18.39 -43.70 7.76
CA ALA A 51 -17.99 -45.03 7.25
C ALA A 51 -17.18 -45.10 5.92
N ALA A 52 -16.01 -45.75 6.05
CA ALA A 52 -15.14 -46.43 5.07
C ALA A 52 -14.48 -45.58 3.96
N SER A 53 -13.20 -45.68 3.60
CA SER A 53 -12.18 -46.75 3.66
C SER A 53 -10.75 -46.15 3.48
N PRO A 54 -9.66 -46.92 3.68
CA PRO A 54 -8.30 -46.36 3.76
C PRO A 54 -7.54 -46.48 2.42
N THR A 55 -7.09 -45.34 1.89
CA THR A 55 -6.05 -45.32 0.85
C THR A 55 -4.99 -44.31 1.24
N LYS A 56 -3.79 -44.82 1.54
CA LYS A 56 -2.61 -44.05 1.90
C LYS A 56 -1.97 -43.48 0.64
N SER A 57 -1.88 -42.16 0.57
CA SER A 57 -0.94 -41.42 -0.28
C SER A 57 -0.36 -40.30 0.58
N PRO A 58 0.96 -40.20 0.84
CA PRO A 58 1.53 -39.04 1.48
C PRO A 58 2.10 -38.10 0.40
N GLU A 59 1.25 -37.24 -0.15
CA GLU A 59 1.69 -36.04 -0.87
C GLU A 59 0.86 -34.82 -0.42
N SER A 60 1.51 -33.65 -0.46
CA SER A 60 1.03 -32.28 -0.24
C SER A 60 1.09 -31.73 1.20
N SER A 61 2.16 -30.98 1.46
CA SER A 61 2.24 -29.94 2.48
C SER A 61 1.16 -28.88 2.23
N SER A 62 0.00 -29.04 2.87
CA SER A 62 -1.09 -28.05 2.82
C SER A 62 -0.68 -26.79 3.57
N SER A 63 -0.40 -25.72 2.84
CA SER A 63 -0.23 -24.39 3.41
C SER A 63 -1.53 -23.94 4.09
N PRO A 64 -1.47 -23.26 5.25
CA PRO A 64 -2.68 -22.81 5.95
C PRO A 64 -3.52 -21.87 5.07
N PRO A 65 -4.86 -21.90 5.20
CA PRO A 65 -5.75 -21.05 4.41
C PRO A 65 -5.48 -19.56 4.69
N ARG A 66 -5.32 -18.77 3.64
CA ARG A 66 -5.10 -17.31 3.72
C ARG A 66 -6.44 -16.61 3.98
N LYS A 67 -6.45 -15.62 4.87
CA LYS A 67 -7.63 -14.77 5.09
C LYS A 67 -7.72 -13.70 4.00
N GLY A 68 -8.94 -13.39 3.53
CA GLY A 68 -9.14 -12.20 2.72
C GLY A 68 -8.95 -10.93 3.55
N LEU A 69 -8.50 -9.84 2.94
CA LEU A 69 -8.38 -8.53 3.61
C LEU A 69 -9.69 -8.08 4.31
N PRO A 70 -10.89 -8.30 3.73
CA PRO A 70 -12.16 -7.98 4.41
C PRO A 70 -12.42 -8.79 5.68
N ASP A 71 -11.93 -10.03 5.74
CA ASP A 71 -12.18 -10.95 6.86
C ASP A 71 -11.34 -10.56 8.10
N LEU A 72 -10.21 -9.88 7.88
CA LEU A 72 -9.30 -9.44 8.94
C LEU A 72 -9.96 -8.47 9.93
N GLY A 73 -10.93 -7.67 9.49
CA GLY A 73 -11.59 -6.68 10.35
C GLY A 73 -12.33 -7.29 11.55
N SER A 74 -12.59 -8.59 11.54
CA SER A 74 -13.19 -9.33 12.66
C SER A 74 -12.16 -9.96 13.61
N ASP A 75 -10.90 -10.06 13.19
CA ASP A 75 -9.84 -10.73 13.94
C ASP A 75 -9.36 -9.84 15.12
N PRO A 76 -9.43 -10.33 16.38
CA PRO A 76 -8.94 -9.60 17.54
C PRO A 76 -7.47 -9.20 17.45
N ALA A 77 -6.61 -10.06 16.89
CA ALA A 77 -5.18 -9.78 16.74
C ALA A 77 -4.94 -8.67 15.72
N PHE A 78 -5.69 -8.68 14.61
CA PHE A 78 -5.63 -7.58 13.63
C PHE A 78 -6.12 -6.26 14.22
N ARG A 79 -7.18 -6.26 15.03
CA ARG A 79 -7.68 -5.04 15.69
C ARG A 79 -6.69 -4.48 16.70
N GLU A 80 -6.05 -5.33 17.51
CA GLU A 80 -4.97 -4.90 18.42
C GLU A 80 -3.82 -4.31 17.63
N PHE A 81 -3.37 -4.99 16.57
CA PHE A 81 -2.33 -4.50 15.68
C PHE A 81 -2.66 -3.13 15.08
N PHE A 82 -3.84 -3.02 14.46
CA PHE A 82 -4.32 -1.80 13.83
C PHE A 82 -4.36 -0.64 14.84
N LYS A 83 -4.86 -0.88 16.06
CA LYS A 83 -4.87 0.12 17.13
C LYS A 83 -3.46 0.58 17.51
N LEU A 84 -2.49 -0.34 17.58
CA LEU A 84 -1.10 0.01 17.85
C LEU A 84 -0.49 0.87 16.74
N GLN A 85 -0.88 0.63 15.47
CA GLN A 85 -0.35 1.40 14.33
C GLN A 85 -0.81 2.87 14.31
N GLU A 86 -1.94 3.20 14.96
CA GLU A 86 -2.40 4.59 15.13
C GLU A 86 -1.50 5.39 16.11
N GLY A 87 -0.76 4.70 17.00
CA GLY A 87 0.19 5.32 17.92
C GLY A 87 1.57 5.53 17.30
N PHE A 88 2.24 6.65 17.63
CA PHE A 88 3.58 6.95 17.11
C PHE A 88 4.65 5.96 17.61
N GLU A 89 4.48 5.40 18.81
CA GLU A 89 5.44 4.49 19.44
C GLU A 89 5.53 3.16 18.68
N TRP A 90 4.37 2.66 18.23
CA TRP A 90 4.21 1.31 17.70
C TRP A 90 3.95 1.26 16.18
N ASN A 91 4.00 2.41 15.49
CA ASN A 91 3.81 2.49 14.04
C ASN A 91 5.00 1.87 13.29
N VAL A 92 4.77 0.68 12.75
CA VAL A 92 5.75 -0.12 12.00
C VAL A 92 6.17 0.59 10.72
N ALA A 93 5.26 1.23 9.99
CA ALA A 93 5.58 1.92 8.74
C ALA A 93 6.61 3.04 8.97
N HIS A 94 6.44 3.84 10.02
CA HIS A 94 7.40 4.87 10.42
C HIS A 94 8.78 4.27 10.76
N ARG A 95 8.82 3.15 11.49
CA ARG A 95 10.07 2.47 11.85
C ARG A 95 10.78 1.87 10.64
N LEU A 96 10.03 1.29 9.70
CA LEU A 96 10.58 0.77 8.46
C LEU A 96 11.13 1.90 7.57
N LEU A 97 10.45 3.05 7.47
CA LEU A 97 10.98 4.22 6.75
C LEU A 97 12.28 4.73 7.37
N SER A 98 12.36 4.79 8.70
CA SER A 98 13.61 5.18 9.39
C SER A 98 14.74 4.17 9.15
N THR A 99 14.40 2.88 9.05
CA THR A 99 15.36 1.82 8.73
C THR A 99 15.82 1.92 7.28
N LEU A 100 14.90 2.18 6.36
CA LEU A 100 15.17 2.33 4.94
C LEU A 100 16.13 3.49 4.68
N ASP A 101 15.87 4.66 5.28
CA ASP A 101 16.72 5.84 5.21
C ASP A 101 18.18 5.51 5.62
N TRP A 102 18.34 4.80 6.73
CA TRP A 102 19.66 4.36 7.20
C TRP A 102 20.33 3.36 6.24
N LEU A 103 19.57 2.39 5.70
CA LEU A 103 20.08 1.39 4.76
C LEU A 103 20.57 2.05 3.47
N VAL A 104 19.82 3.03 2.95
CA VAL A 104 20.17 3.80 1.75
C VAL A 104 21.42 4.64 1.99
N ALA A 105 21.47 5.38 3.11
CA ALA A 105 22.61 6.23 3.44
C ALA A 105 23.94 5.47 3.59
N ARG A 106 23.89 4.16 3.84
CA ARG A 106 25.08 3.30 4.03
C ARG A 106 25.28 2.23 2.95
N GLY A 107 24.33 2.07 2.02
CA GLY A 107 24.27 0.98 1.06
C GLY A 107 25.18 1.10 -0.16
N GLY A 108 26.20 1.97 -0.14
CA GLY A 108 26.95 2.39 -1.33
C GLY A 108 27.52 1.28 -2.22
N ASP A 109 27.93 0.15 -1.65
CA ASP A 109 28.47 -1.00 -2.39
C ASP A 109 27.45 -2.14 -2.61
N GLY A 110 26.14 -1.85 -2.49
CA GLY A 110 25.07 -2.83 -2.63
C GLY A 110 24.96 -3.85 -1.48
N GLN A 111 25.74 -3.67 -0.41
CA GLN A 111 25.77 -4.59 0.74
C GLN A 111 24.41 -4.78 1.43
N TYR A 112 23.53 -3.80 1.29
CA TYR A 112 22.22 -3.77 1.92
C TYR A 112 21.05 -3.95 0.94
N ASP A 113 21.30 -4.24 -0.34
CA ASP A 113 20.26 -4.33 -1.37
C ASP A 113 19.12 -5.27 -0.98
N LEU A 114 19.47 -6.46 -0.47
CA LEU A 114 18.47 -7.42 -0.03
C LEU A 114 17.66 -6.90 1.17
N LEU A 115 18.28 -6.14 2.08
CA LEU A 115 17.57 -5.55 3.22
C LEU A 115 16.68 -4.39 2.77
N ILE A 116 17.11 -3.60 1.79
CA ILE A 116 16.31 -2.53 1.18
C ILE A 116 15.05 -3.13 0.55
N VAL A 117 15.19 -4.15 -0.31
CA VAL A 117 14.06 -4.84 -0.95
C VAL A 117 13.10 -5.42 0.10
N ASN A 118 13.61 -6.14 1.11
CA ASN A 118 12.75 -6.67 2.18
C ASN A 118 12.03 -5.57 2.98
N THR A 119 12.69 -4.43 3.19
CA THR A 119 12.10 -3.29 3.91
C THR A 119 10.98 -2.67 3.07
N LEU A 120 11.17 -2.51 1.76
CA LEU A 120 10.16 -2.03 0.83
C LEU A 120 8.95 -2.97 0.77
N ASP A 121 9.15 -4.29 0.71
CA ASP A 121 8.05 -5.28 0.73
C ASP A 121 7.24 -5.23 2.03
N LEU A 122 7.91 -5.05 3.17
CA LEU A 122 7.22 -4.86 4.45
C LEU A 122 6.48 -3.52 4.52
N ILE A 123 7.02 -2.45 3.91
CA ILE A 123 6.33 -1.16 3.76
C ILE A 123 5.06 -1.35 2.92
N GLN A 124 5.12 -2.08 1.80
CA GLN A 124 3.92 -2.39 1.01
C GLN A 124 2.87 -3.11 1.87
N GLY A 125 3.26 -4.19 2.56
CA GLY A 125 2.36 -4.96 3.41
C GLY A 125 1.70 -4.13 4.52
N ILE A 126 2.47 -3.29 5.22
CA ILE A 126 1.93 -2.47 6.30
C ILE A 126 0.98 -1.39 5.80
N LEU A 127 1.24 -0.80 4.63
CA LEU A 127 0.36 0.21 4.04
C LEU A 127 -0.97 -0.37 3.55
N LEU A 128 -0.98 -1.66 3.18
CA LEU A 128 -2.21 -2.38 2.85
C LEU A 128 -3.00 -2.80 4.09
N LEU A 129 -2.31 -3.21 5.16
CA LEU A 129 -2.95 -3.60 6.43
C LEU A 129 -3.41 -2.40 7.26
N HIS A 130 -2.70 -1.30 7.18
CA HIS A 130 -3.00 -0.04 7.86
C HIS A 130 -2.96 1.14 6.88
N PRO A 131 -4.01 1.32 6.06
CA PRO A 131 -4.10 2.43 5.10
C PRO A 131 -3.83 3.83 5.69
N PRO A 132 -4.20 4.15 6.96
CA PRO A 132 -3.86 5.46 7.54
C PRO A 132 -2.35 5.76 7.56
N SER A 133 -1.47 4.74 7.58
CA SER A 133 -0.01 4.95 7.51
C SER A 133 0.45 5.56 6.18
N LYS A 134 -0.38 5.54 5.11
CA LYS A 134 -0.06 6.22 3.86
C LYS A 134 0.14 7.72 4.04
N ILE A 135 -0.43 8.33 5.09
CA ILE A 135 -0.23 9.75 5.41
C ILE A 135 1.26 10.13 5.59
N LEU A 136 2.12 9.16 5.91
CA LEU A 136 3.56 9.39 6.03
C LEU A 136 4.16 9.91 4.72
N PHE A 137 3.63 9.52 3.56
CA PHE A 137 4.12 9.93 2.24
C PHE A 137 3.57 11.30 1.77
N SER A 138 2.70 11.93 2.56
CA SER A 138 2.34 13.35 2.36
C SER A 138 3.49 14.30 2.73
N ARG A 139 4.54 13.78 3.39
CA ARG A 139 5.76 14.52 3.71
C ARG A 139 6.78 14.33 2.60
N SER A 140 7.31 15.43 2.10
CA SER A 140 8.31 15.42 1.02
C SER A 140 9.55 14.59 1.34
N VAL A 141 9.99 14.56 2.61
CA VAL A 141 11.15 13.77 3.03
C VAL A 141 10.96 12.28 2.75
N HIS A 142 9.80 11.71 3.08
CA HIS A 142 9.55 10.29 2.85
C HIS A 142 9.27 9.99 1.37
N MET A 143 8.64 10.92 0.64
CA MET A 143 8.43 10.75 -0.80
C MET A 143 9.76 10.81 -1.57
N ASN A 144 10.65 11.74 -1.24
CA ASN A 144 11.99 11.82 -1.82
C ASN A 144 12.79 10.55 -1.56
N LEU A 145 12.76 10.00 -0.34
CA LEU A 145 13.41 8.71 -0.05
C LEU A 145 12.97 7.59 -1.02
N ILE A 146 11.69 7.55 -1.39
CA ILE A 146 11.19 6.60 -2.39
C ILE A 146 11.66 6.98 -3.80
N LEU A 147 11.65 8.25 -4.18
CA LEU A 147 12.10 8.71 -5.49
C LEU A 147 13.60 8.47 -5.71
N ASP A 148 14.44 8.69 -4.70
CA ASP A 148 15.88 8.46 -4.73
C ASP A 148 16.21 6.98 -5.00
N LEU A 149 15.39 6.07 -4.48
CA LEU A 149 15.52 4.62 -4.71
C LEU A 149 15.13 4.18 -6.14
N ILE A 150 14.40 5.01 -6.89
CA ILE A 150 14.04 4.75 -8.30
C ILE A 150 15.21 5.09 -9.23
N GLU A 151 16.18 5.90 -8.79
CA GLU A 151 17.25 6.38 -9.66
C GLU A 151 18.05 5.26 -10.34
N PRO A 152 18.62 5.49 -11.55
CA PRO A 152 19.35 4.50 -12.34
C PRO A 152 20.54 3.84 -11.63
N VAL A 153 21.08 4.46 -10.58
CA VAL A 153 22.20 3.93 -9.79
C VAL A 153 21.84 2.66 -9.02
N ASN A 154 20.56 2.49 -8.69
CA ASN A 154 20.08 1.34 -7.92
C ASN A 154 19.87 0.13 -8.82
N CYS A 155 20.08 -1.07 -8.26
CA CYS A 155 19.88 -2.30 -9.01
C CYS A 155 18.40 -2.51 -9.39
N PRO A 156 18.11 -3.27 -10.47
CA PRO A 156 16.74 -3.46 -10.95
C PRO A 156 15.75 -3.98 -9.90
N ALA A 157 16.21 -4.84 -8.97
CA ALA A 157 15.37 -5.38 -7.91
C ALA A 157 14.86 -4.29 -6.94
N ILE A 158 15.74 -3.35 -6.56
CA ILE A 158 15.37 -2.20 -5.73
C ILE A 158 14.40 -1.30 -6.49
N GLN A 159 14.68 -0.98 -7.75
CA GLN A 159 13.81 -0.13 -8.58
C GLN A 159 12.40 -0.74 -8.70
N CYS A 160 12.30 -2.03 -9.01
CA CYS A 160 11.01 -2.75 -9.09
C CYS A 160 10.24 -2.70 -7.77
N ALA A 161 10.88 -3.04 -6.65
CA ALA A 161 10.24 -3.01 -5.32
C ALA A 161 9.81 -1.59 -4.93
N THR A 162 10.60 -0.58 -5.31
CA THR A 162 10.33 0.83 -5.03
C THR A 162 9.14 1.33 -5.83
N ILE A 163 9.04 1.00 -7.12
CA ILE A 163 7.89 1.35 -7.96
C ILE A 163 6.60 0.76 -7.39
N ILE A 164 6.62 -0.50 -6.94
CA ILE A 164 5.45 -1.14 -6.32
C ILE A 164 5.10 -0.44 -5.00
N THR A 165 6.10 -0.13 -4.17
CA THR A 165 5.92 0.62 -2.92
C THR A 165 5.30 1.99 -3.16
N LEU A 166 5.74 2.69 -4.22
CA LEU A 166 5.17 3.95 -4.65
C LEU A 166 3.70 3.79 -5.05
N VAL A 167 3.34 2.80 -5.88
CA VAL A 167 1.93 2.52 -6.22
C VAL A 167 1.09 2.34 -4.96
N VAL A 168 1.54 1.51 -4.01
CA VAL A 168 0.79 1.26 -2.77
C VAL A 168 0.64 2.54 -1.92
N ALA A 169 1.69 3.36 -1.84
CA ALA A 169 1.67 4.64 -1.12
C ALA A 169 0.74 5.68 -1.75
N LEU A 170 0.59 5.66 -3.08
CA LEU A 170 -0.25 6.60 -3.83
C LEU A 170 -1.70 6.13 -3.98
N LEU A 171 -1.94 4.81 -3.90
CA LEU A 171 -3.27 4.21 -4.09
C LEU A 171 -4.30 4.80 -3.12
N ASP A 172 -5.44 5.23 -3.65
CA ASP A 172 -6.55 5.89 -2.94
C ASP A 172 -6.13 7.10 -2.08
N THR A 173 -4.98 7.71 -2.40
CA THR A 173 -4.43 8.84 -1.64
C THR A 173 -4.02 9.98 -2.56
N PRO A 174 -5.00 10.77 -3.09
CA PRO A 174 -4.73 11.90 -3.99
C PRO A 174 -3.68 12.87 -3.44
N GLN A 175 -3.71 13.14 -2.13
CA GLN A 175 -2.72 14.01 -1.47
C GLN A 175 -1.28 13.54 -1.68
N ASN A 176 -1.01 12.24 -1.56
CA ASN A 176 0.33 11.70 -1.79
C ASN A 176 0.70 11.81 -3.27
N MET A 177 -0.27 11.65 -4.17
CA MET A 177 -0.05 11.83 -5.61
C MET A 177 0.32 13.28 -5.94
N ARG A 178 -0.30 14.26 -5.27
CA ARG A 178 0.08 15.68 -5.41
C ARG A 178 1.53 15.93 -4.96
N VAL A 179 1.94 15.33 -3.83
CA VAL A 179 3.33 15.47 -3.33
C VAL A 179 4.34 14.81 -4.27
N PHE A 180 4.03 13.62 -4.78
CA PHE A 180 4.82 12.95 -5.81
C PHE A 180 5.04 13.84 -7.05
N GLU A 181 3.96 14.45 -7.56
CA GLU A 181 4.07 15.34 -8.73
C GLU A 181 4.84 16.62 -8.45
N GLN A 182 4.68 17.22 -7.26
CA GLN A 182 5.41 18.42 -6.84
C GLN A 182 6.92 18.18 -6.70
N LEU A 183 7.33 16.94 -6.47
CA LEU A 183 8.73 16.53 -6.35
C LEU A 183 9.29 15.99 -7.67
N ASP A 184 8.69 16.38 -8.80
CA ASP A 184 9.08 15.95 -10.14
C ASP A 184 9.10 14.41 -10.30
N GLY A 185 8.33 13.68 -9.50
CA GLY A 185 8.34 12.22 -9.52
C GLY A 185 7.94 11.65 -10.88
N LEU A 186 7.06 12.34 -11.61
CA LEU A 186 6.70 11.95 -12.97
C LEU A 186 7.86 12.13 -13.96
N LEU A 187 8.67 13.18 -13.82
CA LEU A 187 9.89 13.35 -14.59
C LEU A 187 10.87 12.21 -14.29
N THR A 188 11.05 11.84 -13.02
CA THR A 188 11.93 10.72 -12.61
C THR A 188 11.50 9.41 -13.26
N VAL A 189 10.21 9.04 -13.12
CA VAL A 189 9.62 7.81 -13.69
C VAL A 189 9.76 7.78 -15.21
N THR A 190 9.39 8.88 -15.89
CA THR A 190 9.40 8.93 -17.36
C THR A 190 10.81 9.00 -17.93
N SER A 191 11.76 9.63 -17.23
CA SER A 191 13.17 9.66 -17.63
C SER A 191 13.79 8.26 -17.53
N LEU A 192 13.51 7.54 -16.45
CA LEU A 192 13.92 6.14 -16.31
C LEU A 192 13.27 5.26 -17.38
N PHE A 193 11.99 5.47 -17.69
CA PHE A 193 11.29 4.72 -18.73
C PHE A 193 11.91 4.91 -20.12
N LYS A 194 12.30 6.15 -20.45
CA LYS A 194 12.94 6.49 -21.73
C LYS A 194 14.36 5.95 -21.87
N SER A 195 15.09 5.80 -20.78
CA SER A 195 16.47 5.35 -20.85
C SER A 195 16.59 3.97 -21.53
N GLY A 196 17.55 3.86 -22.44
CA GLY A 196 17.87 2.62 -23.12
C GLY A 196 18.55 1.59 -22.20
N GLU A 197 19.13 2.06 -21.10
CA GLU A 197 19.84 1.23 -20.11
C GLU A 197 18.89 0.56 -19.10
N THR A 198 17.66 1.05 -19.00
CA THR A 198 16.66 0.51 -18.07
C THR A 198 16.29 -0.91 -18.46
N SER A 199 16.39 -1.82 -17.49
CA SER A 199 16.09 -3.24 -17.70
C SER A 199 14.63 -3.45 -18.12
N ARG A 200 14.37 -4.55 -18.84
CA ARG A 200 13.02 -4.89 -19.31
C ARG A 200 12.02 -5.03 -18.15
N GLU A 201 12.47 -5.61 -17.03
CA GLU A 201 11.62 -5.81 -15.85
C GLU A 201 11.21 -4.48 -15.22
N VAL A 202 12.15 -3.53 -15.11
CA VAL A 202 11.87 -2.19 -14.58
C VAL A 202 10.96 -1.43 -15.54
N LYS A 203 11.18 -1.51 -16.86
CA LYS A 203 10.26 -0.91 -17.85
C LYS A 203 8.85 -1.45 -17.71
N PHE A 204 8.69 -2.75 -17.47
CA PHE A 204 7.38 -3.35 -17.23
C PHE A 204 6.70 -2.76 -15.99
N ARG A 205 7.41 -2.62 -14.86
CA ARG A 205 6.88 -1.98 -13.65
C ARG A 205 6.55 -0.50 -13.85
N LEU A 206 7.36 0.24 -14.60
CA LEU A 206 7.09 1.63 -14.95
C LEU A 206 5.84 1.76 -15.82
N THR A 207 5.61 0.84 -16.78
CA THR A 207 4.37 0.79 -17.56
C THR A 207 3.16 0.54 -16.65
N GLU A 208 3.22 -0.42 -15.73
CA GLU A 208 2.14 -0.65 -14.75
C GLU A 208 1.87 0.59 -13.90
N PHE A 209 2.92 1.29 -13.46
CA PHE A 209 2.79 2.56 -12.75
C PHE A 209 2.09 3.64 -13.60
N LEU A 210 2.44 3.77 -14.88
CA LEU A 210 1.80 4.75 -15.77
C LEU A 210 0.32 4.44 -15.99
N TYR A 211 -0.05 3.16 -16.14
CA TYR A 211 -1.46 2.74 -16.18
C TYR A 211 -2.20 3.08 -14.89
N PHE A 212 -1.58 2.80 -13.73
CA PHE A 212 -2.12 3.19 -12.44
C PHE A 212 -2.32 4.71 -12.34
N TYR A 213 -1.30 5.50 -12.70
CA TYR A 213 -1.33 6.96 -12.63
C TYR A 213 -2.44 7.56 -13.50
N LEU A 214 -2.69 6.99 -14.68
CA LEU A 214 -3.73 7.45 -15.60
C LEU A 214 -5.15 6.99 -15.23
N THR A 215 -5.31 6.07 -14.28
CA THR A 215 -6.63 5.61 -13.81
C THR A 215 -7.33 6.71 -13.00
N PRO A 216 -8.67 6.91 -13.09
CA PRO A 216 -9.37 7.93 -12.31
C PRO A 216 -9.04 7.90 -10.81
N GLU A 217 -8.89 9.06 -10.18
CA GLU A 217 -8.66 9.13 -8.74
C GLU A 217 -9.99 9.00 -7.99
N THR A 218 -10.06 8.06 -7.04
CA THR A 218 -11.18 7.97 -6.11
C THR A 218 -10.99 8.99 -4.99
N PRO A 219 -12.00 9.83 -4.66
CA PRO A 219 -11.89 10.73 -3.53
C PRO A 219 -11.65 9.92 -2.25
N SER A 220 -10.71 10.36 -1.41
CA SER A 220 -10.45 9.72 -0.13
C SER A 220 -11.72 9.82 0.75
N ILE A 221 -12.22 8.68 1.21
CA ILE A 221 -13.40 8.64 2.09
C ILE A 221 -13.04 9.40 3.38
N PRO A 222 -13.76 10.46 3.75
CA PRO A 222 -13.51 11.16 5.01
C PRO A 222 -13.73 10.19 6.19
N ARG A 223 -12.80 10.20 7.16
CA ARG A 223 -12.95 9.48 8.44
C ARG A 223 -14.33 9.80 9.04
N ALA A 224 -15.11 8.76 9.34
CA ALA A 224 -16.25 8.90 10.24
C ALA A 224 -15.72 9.33 11.62
N ASP A 225 -16.06 10.55 12.04
CA ASP A 225 -15.69 11.10 13.33
C ASP A 225 -16.30 10.22 14.45
N PRO A 226 -15.50 9.64 15.38
CA PRO A 226 -16.03 8.77 16.43
C PRO A 226 -16.80 9.51 17.54
N ARG A 227 -17.02 10.83 17.43
CA ARG A 227 -17.64 11.65 18.49
C ARG A 227 -19.09 12.09 18.25
N GLY A 228 -19.80 11.47 17.31
CA GLY A 228 -21.19 11.82 17.01
C GLY A 228 -22.13 10.63 16.88
N ALA A 229 -22.29 9.80 17.91
CA ALA A 229 -23.42 8.89 18.01
C ALA A 229 -24.47 9.49 18.97
N PRO A 230 -25.73 9.58 18.52
CA PRO A 230 -26.70 8.75 19.21
C PRO A 230 -27.40 7.80 18.25
N ALA A 231 -27.77 6.66 18.82
CA ALA A 231 -28.44 5.55 18.19
C ALA A 231 -29.68 5.98 17.38
N LEU A 232 -29.79 5.49 16.14
CA LEU A 232 -31.10 5.17 15.59
C LEU A 232 -30.99 4.05 14.55
N LEU A 233 -31.55 2.92 14.98
CA LEU A 233 -32.05 1.77 14.26
C LEU A 233 -32.33 1.96 12.77
N GLU A 234 -31.99 0.90 12.02
CA GLU A 234 -32.60 0.42 10.77
C GLU A 234 -33.17 1.46 9.80
N ARG A 235 -32.58 1.56 8.59
CA ARG A 235 -33.36 1.43 7.33
C ARG A 235 -32.51 1.42 6.07
N SER A 236 -33.03 0.67 5.10
CA SER A 236 -32.55 0.29 3.76
C SER A 236 -31.95 1.40 2.87
N PRO A 237 -31.10 1.03 1.87
CA PRO A 237 -30.23 1.94 1.11
C PRO A 237 -30.91 2.79 0.02
N SER A 238 -32.24 2.85 -0.05
CA SER A 238 -32.96 3.41 -1.21
C SER A 238 -33.41 4.87 -1.09
N LYS A 239 -32.88 5.66 -0.14
CA LYS A 239 -33.30 7.08 0.03
C LYS A 239 -32.16 8.10 0.09
N LEU A 240 -30.96 7.75 -0.38
CA LEU A 240 -29.82 8.69 -0.42
C LEU A 240 -29.93 9.74 -1.55
N ALA A 241 -30.81 9.54 -2.53
CA ALA A 241 -30.96 10.43 -3.69
C ALA A 241 -31.80 11.71 -3.45
N LYS A 242 -32.45 11.86 -2.28
CA LYS A 242 -33.41 12.96 -2.05
C LYS A 242 -32.95 14.06 -1.09
N VAL A 243 -31.68 14.03 -0.65
CA VAL A 243 -31.12 15.07 0.26
C VAL A 243 -30.38 16.19 -0.50
N PHE A 244 -30.18 16.07 -1.82
CA PHE A 244 -29.53 17.11 -2.64
C PHE A 244 -30.45 18.25 -3.13
N GLY A 245 -31.72 18.30 -2.69
CA GLY A 245 -32.68 19.31 -3.14
C GLY A 245 -33.30 20.10 -2.00
N GLY A 246 -32.66 21.18 -1.58
CA GLY A 246 -33.26 22.15 -0.65
C GLY A 246 -32.25 23.14 -0.09
N GLY A 247 -32.28 24.38 -0.58
CA GLY A 247 -31.39 25.46 -0.15
C GLY A 247 -31.64 25.95 1.27
N GLY A 248 -30.61 26.57 1.87
CA GLY A 248 -30.73 27.28 3.14
C GLY A 248 -29.40 27.47 3.87
N GLY A 249 -28.70 28.55 3.51
CA GLY A 249 -27.87 29.41 4.37
C GLY A 249 -27.00 28.83 5.51
N GLY A 250 -25.70 29.10 5.40
CA GLY A 250 -24.89 29.56 6.53
C GLY A 250 -23.95 28.53 7.16
N GLY A 251 -22.65 28.69 6.92
CA GLY A 251 -21.59 28.03 7.69
C GLY A 251 -20.33 27.74 6.90
N LYS A 252 -19.51 28.77 6.66
CA LYS A 252 -18.11 28.60 6.22
C LYS A 252 -17.37 27.79 7.29
N ASN A 253 -17.02 26.55 6.98
CA ASN A 253 -15.83 25.93 7.55
C ASN A 253 -15.22 25.02 6.48
N GLY A 254 -14.00 25.34 6.07
CA GLY A 254 -13.31 24.69 4.95
C GLY A 254 -13.02 23.23 5.25
N GLY A 255 -13.51 22.35 4.37
CA GLY A 255 -13.07 20.96 4.27
C GLY A 255 -12.15 20.81 3.08
N GLU A 256 -10.83 20.77 3.31
CA GLU A 256 -9.74 20.61 2.34
C GLU A 256 -9.71 19.23 1.63
N GLY A 257 -10.81 18.47 1.63
CA GLY A 257 -10.86 17.13 1.01
C GLY A 257 -11.29 17.11 -0.46
N ALA A 258 -12.00 18.13 -0.94
CA ALA A 258 -12.60 18.13 -2.28
C ALA A 258 -11.71 18.70 -3.40
N GLY A 259 -10.52 19.23 -3.06
CA GLY A 259 -9.66 19.96 -3.99
C GLY A 259 -8.42 19.20 -4.48
N CYS A 260 -8.17 17.98 -4.01
CA CYS A 260 -6.91 17.27 -4.29
C CYS A 260 -6.98 16.29 -5.46
N THR A 261 -8.18 15.97 -5.97
CA THR A 261 -8.33 15.02 -7.07
C THR A 261 -8.14 15.68 -8.42
N LEU A 262 -7.41 15.02 -9.33
CA LEU A 262 -7.27 15.46 -10.72
C LEU A 262 -8.04 14.59 -11.70
N SER A 263 -8.53 15.21 -12.76
CA SER A 263 -9.16 14.52 -13.89
C SER A 263 -8.12 13.73 -14.69
N VAL A 264 -8.57 12.70 -15.40
CA VAL A 264 -7.69 11.89 -16.27
C VAL A 264 -7.08 12.75 -17.38
N GLU A 265 -7.80 13.74 -17.91
CA GLU A 265 -7.30 14.68 -18.93
C GLU A 265 -6.16 15.55 -18.39
N SER A 266 -6.27 16.00 -17.14
CA SER A 266 -5.22 16.79 -16.49
C SER A 266 -3.96 15.95 -16.30
N LYS A 267 -4.11 14.70 -15.86
CA LYS A 267 -3.01 13.74 -15.68
C LYS A 267 -2.38 13.36 -17.01
N LYS A 268 -3.17 13.13 -18.06
CA LYS A 268 -2.68 12.95 -19.44
C LYS A 268 -1.78 14.12 -19.83
N GLY A 269 -2.24 15.35 -19.60
CA GLY A 269 -1.47 16.57 -19.88
C GLY A 269 -0.13 16.64 -19.14
N TYR A 270 0.02 16.00 -17.97
CA TYR A 270 1.31 15.90 -17.29
C TYR A 270 2.21 14.82 -17.88
N VAL A 271 1.68 13.64 -18.22
CA VAL A 271 2.49 12.59 -18.85
C VAL A 271 2.95 13.00 -20.24
N ASP A 272 2.08 13.64 -21.03
CA ASP A 272 2.39 14.10 -22.39
C ASP A 272 3.56 15.10 -22.44
N ARG A 273 3.79 15.88 -21.36
CA ARG A 273 4.95 16.78 -21.27
C ARG A 273 6.28 16.02 -21.32
N TYR A 274 6.31 14.79 -20.82
CA TYR A 274 7.53 14.00 -20.69
C TYR A 274 7.61 12.82 -21.66
N LEU A 275 6.46 12.30 -22.12
CA LEU A 275 6.29 11.18 -23.06
C LEU A 275 5.27 11.53 -24.16
N PRO A 276 5.58 12.48 -25.06
CA PRO A 276 4.64 12.89 -26.10
C PRO A 276 4.29 11.72 -27.03
N GLY A 277 2.99 11.49 -27.26
CA GLY A 277 2.48 10.49 -28.21
C GLY A 277 2.34 9.07 -27.66
N VAL A 278 2.87 8.77 -26.47
CA VAL A 278 2.75 7.44 -25.84
C VAL A 278 1.45 7.32 -25.02
N VAL A 279 0.95 8.43 -24.49
CA VAL A 279 -0.18 8.43 -23.55
C VAL A 279 -1.48 7.97 -24.19
N ASP A 280 -1.71 8.30 -25.46
CA ASP A 280 -2.90 7.88 -26.18
C ASP A 280 -2.94 6.36 -26.41
N GLU A 281 -1.79 5.74 -26.67
CA GLU A 281 -1.68 4.29 -26.76
C GLU A 281 -1.94 3.63 -25.40
N LEU A 282 -1.36 4.18 -24.33
CA LEU A 282 -1.59 3.68 -22.96
C LEU A 282 -3.07 3.79 -22.55
N LEU A 283 -3.75 4.89 -22.84
CA LEU A 283 -5.17 5.04 -22.52
C LEU A 283 -6.04 4.08 -23.33
N LYS A 284 -5.72 3.89 -24.62
CA LYS A 284 -6.41 2.91 -25.46
C LYS A 284 -6.24 1.49 -24.93
N ASP A 285 -5.05 1.13 -24.48
CA ASP A 285 -4.78 -0.17 -23.87
C ASP A 285 -5.54 -0.33 -22.55
N LEU A 286 -5.62 0.74 -21.73
CA LEU A 286 -6.38 0.75 -20.48
C LEU A 286 -7.88 0.47 -20.72
N ASP A 287 -8.47 1.14 -21.72
CA ASP A 287 -9.87 0.94 -22.12
C ASP A 287 -10.13 -0.45 -22.71
N THR A 288 -9.18 -0.96 -23.50
CA THR A 288 -9.32 -2.24 -24.20
C THR A 288 -9.17 -3.43 -23.27
N TYR A 289 -8.14 -3.41 -22.41
CA TYR A 289 -7.77 -4.57 -21.60
C TYR A 289 -8.34 -4.53 -20.18
N LYS A 290 -8.81 -3.38 -19.69
CA LYS A 290 -9.26 -3.17 -18.31
C LYS A 290 -8.35 -3.91 -17.32
N PRO A 291 -7.05 -3.60 -17.27
CA PRO A 291 -6.04 -4.42 -16.59
C PRO A 291 -6.32 -4.64 -15.09
N PHE A 292 -7.17 -3.81 -14.47
CA PHE A 292 -7.61 -3.93 -13.08
C PHE A 292 -9.02 -4.56 -12.92
N GLY A 293 -9.52 -5.28 -13.92
CA GLY A 293 -10.74 -6.09 -13.83
C GLY A 293 -12.04 -5.30 -13.64
N GLY A 294 -12.06 -4.00 -13.93
CA GLY A 294 -13.24 -3.14 -13.72
C GLY A 294 -13.57 -2.85 -12.25
N ILE A 295 -12.67 -3.15 -11.32
CA ILE A 295 -12.83 -2.92 -9.87
C ILE A 295 -12.76 -1.42 -9.53
N LEU A 296 -12.15 -0.62 -10.42
CA LEU A 296 -11.97 0.83 -10.29
C LEU A 296 -13.01 1.63 -11.11
N SER A 297 -14.08 0.98 -11.58
CA SER A 297 -15.18 1.59 -12.37
C SER A 297 -16.44 1.76 -11.55
#